data_AF-A0A3P5YCX2-F1
#
_entry.id   AF-A0A3P5YCX2-F1
#
_cell.length_a   1.000
_cell.length_b   1.000
_cell.length_c   1.000
_cell.angle_alpha   90.00
_cell.angle_beta   90.00
_cell.angle_gamma   90.00
#
_symmetry.space_group_name_H-M   'P 1'
#
loop_
_entity.id
_entity.type
_entity.pdbx_description
1 polymer ?
#
loop_
_entity_poly.entity_id
_entity_poly.type
_entity_poly.pdbx_seq_one_letter_code
_entity_poly.pdbx_strand_id
1 'polypeptide(L)'
;MTKRIRNRRFLFEQQLKSNFWDWSIQDKQLLDDWENNKARIFRLIFDRVRTLVEENEFVEFAIVVHDKDVSYGTKLVEPHVHAYIDFPKLIDLSKVASTLGLERERIETPKSKGGRAYTRINALAYLIHAKDKDKYQYPASDVETFDTLDYETFINQNIEDFEKYAATRKREKSDESLDLILSKVQKGELNYLEVMEDDELAFLFANNQQKFRESFNFFGERETVLRLKDLKKGNYQLTVLYIQGEPGIGKTHLANELILEVSKRLRENGLKGEYYPASSKNPFDNYYGEEILFLDDLREDSLSASDWLKLFDPLNSARMSARYQNKLVVPRLIVMTAYMSPKQFFGNIKTEDLNQYLRRVNFSTEIAKKHGMEDTFYSVSEVKKNKANDHYQRSDGSSVVLNFNYEDLYSSQNKDEFITKLLEEYIYPRILPKKAKDVTND
;
A
#
# COMPACT_ATOMS: atom_id res chain seq x y z
N MET A 1 -2.01 -52.79 10.50
CA MET A 1 -3.26 -52.66 11.27
C MET A 1 -3.67 -51.20 11.28
N THR A 2 -4.80 -50.84 10.66
CA THR A 2 -5.35 -49.49 10.77
C THR A 2 -5.73 -49.20 12.23
N LYS A 3 -5.30 -48.05 12.75
CA LYS A 3 -5.54 -47.67 14.14
C LYS A 3 -7.05 -47.63 14.40
N ARG A 4 -7.51 -48.33 15.43
CA ARG A 4 -8.91 -48.31 15.87
C ARG A 4 -9.26 -46.91 16.40
N ILE A 5 -10.26 -46.25 15.81
CA ILE A 5 -10.71 -44.91 16.21
C ILE A 5 -12.12 -45.06 16.76
N ARG A 6 -12.33 -44.61 18.00
CA ARG A 6 -13.65 -44.56 18.64
C ARG A 6 -13.93 -43.14 19.11
N ASN A 7 -15.10 -42.61 18.76
CA ASN A 7 -15.54 -41.29 19.18
C ASN A 7 -17.06 -41.30 19.38
N ARG A 8 -17.58 -40.27 20.06
CA ARG A 8 -19.02 -39.98 20.11
C ARG A 8 -19.44 -39.13 18.93
N ARG A 9 -18.55 -38.25 18.47
CA ARG A 9 -18.83 -37.28 17.42
C ARG A 9 -18.22 -37.64 16.10
N PHE A 10 -19.04 -37.51 15.07
CA PHE A 10 -18.67 -37.74 13.69
C PHE A 10 -19.22 -36.60 12.85
N LEU A 11 -18.38 -36.15 11.92
CA LEU A 11 -18.73 -35.25 10.84
C LEU A 11 -18.51 -36.03 9.56
N PHE A 12 -19.39 -35.89 8.58
CA PHE A 12 -19.11 -36.45 7.26
C PHE A 12 -19.59 -35.51 6.17
N GLU A 13 -18.89 -35.57 5.05
CA GLU A 13 -19.28 -34.90 3.82
C GLU A 13 -19.31 -35.90 2.67
N GLN A 14 -20.35 -35.85 1.84
CA GLN A 14 -20.44 -36.75 0.69
C GLN A 14 -21.28 -36.19 -0.45
N GLN A 15 -20.77 -36.32 -1.68
CA GLN A 15 -21.52 -35.96 -2.89
C GLN A 15 -22.80 -36.78 -3.04
N LEU A 16 -23.87 -36.12 -3.48
CA LEU A 16 -25.16 -36.73 -3.76
C LEU A 16 -25.17 -37.45 -5.12
N LYS A 17 -24.19 -38.33 -5.35
CA LYS A 17 -24.10 -39.19 -6.54
C LYS A 17 -24.01 -40.65 -6.15
N SER A 18 -24.79 -41.49 -6.81
CA SER A 18 -24.98 -42.92 -6.52
C SER A 18 -23.70 -43.75 -6.42
N ASN A 19 -22.64 -43.36 -7.13
CA ASN A 19 -21.34 -44.06 -7.11
C ASN A 19 -20.55 -43.91 -5.82
N PHE A 20 -20.88 -42.94 -4.97
CA PHE A 20 -20.13 -42.69 -3.73
C PHE A 20 -20.78 -43.25 -2.47
N TRP A 21 -21.91 -43.93 -2.61
CA TRP A 21 -22.63 -44.53 -1.50
C TRP A 21 -22.64 -46.04 -1.68
N ASP A 22 -22.39 -46.81 -0.62
CA ASP A 22 -22.56 -48.26 -0.60
C ASP A 22 -23.96 -48.62 -0.10
N TRP A 23 -24.96 -48.20 -0.88
CA TRP A 23 -26.37 -48.43 -0.62
C TRP A 23 -26.97 -49.46 -1.58
N SER A 24 -28.17 -49.94 -1.26
CA SER A 24 -28.93 -50.80 -2.18
C SER A 24 -29.21 -50.05 -3.49
N ILE A 25 -29.41 -50.78 -4.60
CA ILE A 25 -29.72 -50.16 -5.91
C ILE A 25 -30.95 -49.25 -5.80
N GLN A 26 -31.97 -49.67 -5.05
CA GLN A 26 -33.20 -48.90 -4.84
C GLN A 26 -32.95 -47.61 -4.05
N ASP A 27 -32.15 -47.65 -2.99
CA ASP A 27 -31.80 -46.45 -2.22
C ASP A 27 -30.95 -45.47 -3.04
N LYS A 28 -30.04 -45.99 -3.88
CA LYS A 28 -29.20 -45.17 -4.76
C LYS A 28 -30.00 -44.34 -5.77
N GLN A 29 -31.14 -44.84 -6.23
CA GLN A 29 -32.03 -44.10 -7.15
C GLN A 29 -32.54 -42.79 -6.56
N LEU A 30 -32.58 -42.65 -5.22
CA LEU A 30 -32.94 -41.39 -4.58
C LEU A 30 -31.95 -40.27 -4.91
N LEU A 31 -30.67 -40.62 -5.13
CA LEU A 31 -29.60 -39.66 -5.38
C LEU A 31 -29.60 -39.12 -6.81
N ASP A 32 -30.22 -39.83 -7.76
CA ASP A 32 -30.27 -39.42 -9.17
C ASP A 32 -31.13 -38.16 -9.36
N ASP A 33 -32.11 -37.94 -8.47
CA ASP A 33 -32.92 -36.72 -8.36
C ASP A 33 -32.95 -36.27 -6.90
N TRP A 34 -31.79 -35.86 -6.39
CA TRP A 34 -31.62 -35.56 -4.98
C TRP A 34 -32.48 -34.38 -4.50
N GLU A 35 -32.78 -33.42 -5.38
CA GLU A 35 -33.56 -32.23 -5.02
C GLU A 35 -34.98 -32.61 -4.58
N ASN A 36 -35.67 -33.40 -5.41
CA ASN A 36 -37.01 -33.89 -5.09
C ASN A 36 -37.02 -34.97 -4.00
N ASN A 37 -35.90 -35.68 -3.82
CA ASN A 37 -35.76 -36.74 -2.83
C ASN A 37 -35.04 -36.30 -1.53
N LYS A 38 -34.72 -35.02 -1.35
CA LYS A 38 -33.87 -34.51 -0.23
C LYS A 38 -34.34 -35.04 1.13
N ALA A 39 -35.62 -34.89 1.44
CA ALA A 39 -36.20 -35.35 2.71
C ALA A 39 -36.08 -36.87 2.90
N ARG A 40 -36.26 -37.66 1.82
CA ARG A 40 -36.14 -39.13 1.85
C ARG A 40 -34.69 -39.56 2.05
N ILE A 41 -33.74 -38.89 1.38
CA ILE A 41 -32.31 -39.14 1.54
C ILE A 41 -31.88 -38.84 2.97
N PHE A 42 -32.26 -37.67 3.50
CA PHE A 42 -31.93 -37.28 4.87
C PHE A 42 -32.51 -38.27 5.88
N ARG A 43 -33.77 -38.68 5.69
CA ARG A 43 -34.42 -39.65 6.56
C ARG A 43 -33.71 -41.01 6.53
N LEU A 44 -33.36 -41.50 5.34
CA LEU A 44 -32.62 -42.76 5.19
C LEU A 44 -31.26 -42.71 5.90
N ILE A 45 -30.52 -41.61 5.78
CA ILE A 45 -29.25 -41.40 6.48
C ILE A 45 -29.47 -41.43 7.99
N PHE A 46 -30.47 -40.70 8.50
CA PHE A 46 -30.77 -40.67 9.93
C PHE A 46 -31.20 -42.03 10.47
N ASP A 47 -32.07 -42.75 9.75
CA ASP A 47 -32.52 -44.08 10.15
C ASP A 47 -31.33 -45.06 10.22
N ARG A 48 -30.39 -44.99 9.27
CA ARG A 48 -29.12 -45.75 9.33
C ARG A 48 -28.32 -45.40 10.59
N VAL A 49 -28.16 -44.11 10.91
CA VAL A 49 -27.48 -43.67 12.13
C VAL A 49 -28.16 -44.22 13.40
N ARG A 50 -29.50 -44.22 13.44
CA ARG A 50 -30.29 -44.73 14.58
C ARG A 50 -30.06 -46.22 14.85
N THR A 51 -29.74 -47.04 13.84
CA THR A 51 -29.42 -48.47 14.05
C THR A 51 -28.17 -48.72 14.92
N LEU A 52 -27.36 -47.69 15.15
CA LEU A 52 -26.13 -47.80 15.95
C LEU A 52 -26.36 -47.70 17.47
N VAL A 53 -27.58 -47.34 17.88
CA VAL A 53 -27.98 -47.09 19.26
C VAL A 53 -29.30 -47.79 19.58
N GLU A 54 -29.63 -47.87 20.87
CA GLU A 54 -30.92 -48.39 21.32
C GLU A 54 -32.05 -47.37 21.04
N GLU A 55 -33.29 -47.85 20.98
CA GLU A 55 -34.44 -47.02 20.60
C GLU A 55 -34.66 -45.82 21.54
N ASN A 56 -34.37 -45.98 22.82
CA ASN A 56 -34.48 -44.94 23.85
C ASN A 56 -33.23 -44.06 24.00
N GLU A 57 -32.12 -44.40 23.34
CA GLU A 57 -30.87 -43.65 23.44
C GLU A 57 -30.94 -42.39 22.56
N PHE A 58 -30.60 -41.22 23.10
CA PHE A 58 -30.62 -39.97 22.35
C PHE A 58 -29.39 -39.80 21.44
N VAL A 59 -29.61 -39.38 20.19
CA VAL A 59 -28.56 -39.03 19.22
C VAL A 59 -28.84 -37.62 18.72
N GLU A 60 -27.89 -36.71 18.91
CA GLU A 60 -27.98 -35.38 18.30
C GLU A 60 -27.52 -35.48 16.84
N PHE A 61 -28.34 -34.97 15.92
CA PHE A 61 -28.13 -35.08 14.49
C PHE A 61 -28.47 -33.77 13.79
N ALA A 62 -27.67 -33.40 12.78
CA ALA A 62 -27.98 -32.29 11.89
C ALA A 62 -27.39 -32.58 10.51
N ILE A 63 -28.12 -32.26 9.44
CA ILE A 63 -27.68 -32.47 8.05
C ILE A 63 -28.16 -31.34 7.14
N VAL A 64 -27.35 -30.99 6.15
CA VAL A 64 -27.64 -29.94 5.17
C VAL A 64 -27.04 -30.31 3.81
N VAL A 65 -27.59 -29.76 2.73
CA VAL A 65 -26.99 -29.85 1.39
C VAL A 65 -26.23 -28.56 1.11
N HIS A 66 -25.00 -28.70 0.63
CA HIS A 66 -24.24 -27.61 0.04
C HIS A 66 -24.29 -27.72 -1.48
N ASP A 67 -24.99 -26.79 -2.12
CA ASP A 67 -25.21 -26.69 -3.57
C ASP A 67 -24.72 -25.36 -4.17
N LYS A 68 -24.24 -24.45 -3.34
CA LYS A 68 -23.80 -23.08 -3.71
C LYS A 68 -22.32 -22.82 -3.43
N ASP A 69 -21.58 -23.86 -3.07
CA ASP A 69 -20.15 -23.75 -2.77
C ASP A 69 -19.35 -23.52 -4.05
N VAL A 70 -18.44 -22.54 -4.03
CA VAL A 70 -17.59 -22.19 -5.18
C VAL A 70 -16.14 -22.55 -4.89
N SER A 71 -15.54 -23.36 -5.77
CA SER A 71 -14.11 -23.68 -5.79
C SER A 71 -13.37 -22.75 -6.76
N TYR A 72 -12.14 -22.38 -6.40
CA TYR A 72 -11.25 -21.53 -7.22
C TYR A 72 -11.93 -20.24 -7.73
N GLY A 73 -12.83 -19.67 -6.93
CA GLY A 73 -13.54 -18.42 -7.20
C GLY A 73 -14.54 -18.44 -8.37
N THR A 74 -14.62 -19.52 -9.15
CA THR A 74 -15.38 -19.53 -10.41
C THR A 74 -16.14 -20.82 -10.69
N LYS A 75 -15.76 -21.95 -10.06
CA LYS A 75 -16.34 -23.26 -10.37
C LYS A 75 -17.23 -23.75 -9.23
N LEU A 76 -18.52 -23.92 -9.50
CA LEU A 76 -19.47 -24.51 -8.57
C LEU A 76 -19.05 -25.94 -8.20
N VAL A 77 -19.06 -26.23 -6.91
CA VAL A 77 -18.83 -27.57 -6.36
C VAL A 77 -20.10 -28.39 -6.53
N GLU A 78 -19.93 -29.68 -6.85
CA GLU A 78 -21.04 -30.61 -6.97
C GLU A 78 -21.85 -30.71 -5.67
N PRO A 79 -23.19 -30.81 -5.73
CA PRO A 79 -24.03 -30.93 -4.55
C PRO A 79 -23.60 -32.07 -3.63
N HIS A 80 -23.42 -31.74 -2.36
CA HIS A 80 -22.94 -32.68 -1.35
C HIS A 80 -23.58 -32.40 0.01
N VAL A 81 -23.72 -33.43 0.83
CA VAL A 81 -24.24 -33.29 2.18
C VAL A 81 -23.10 -33.03 3.16
N HIS A 82 -23.38 -32.22 4.17
CA HIS A 82 -22.61 -32.15 5.41
C HIS A 82 -23.51 -32.58 6.55
N ALA A 83 -22.99 -33.45 7.42
CA ALA A 83 -23.75 -33.94 8.56
C ALA A 83 -22.92 -34.01 9.83
N TYR A 84 -23.60 -33.74 10.95
CA TYR A 84 -23.10 -33.83 12.30
C TYR A 84 -23.86 -34.92 13.06
N ILE A 85 -23.12 -35.74 13.80
CA ILE A 85 -23.65 -36.80 14.65
C ILE A 85 -22.95 -36.75 16.01
N ASP A 86 -23.71 -36.71 17.12
CA ASP A 86 -23.22 -36.93 18.49
C ASP A 86 -23.98 -38.10 19.13
N PHE A 87 -23.31 -39.25 19.23
CA PHE A 87 -23.84 -40.43 19.89
C PHE A 87 -23.77 -40.28 21.42
N PRO A 88 -24.60 -41.03 22.18
CA PRO A 88 -24.53 -41.04 23.65
C PRO A 88 -23.29 -41.79 24.16
N LYS A 89 -22.68 -42.62 23.31
CA LYS A 89 -21.54 -43.51 23.63
C LYS A 89 -20.50 -43.56 22.51
N LEU A 90 -19.31 -44.06 22.84
CA LEU A 90 -18.21 -44.18 21.88
C LEU A 90 -18.48 -45.28 20.85
N ILE A 91 -18.70 -44.88 19.60
CA ILE A 91 -18.87 -45.78 18.44
C ILE A 91 -17.54 -45.89 17.68
N ASP A 92 -17.30 -47.02 17.04
CA ASP A 92 -16.14 -47.23 16.18
C ASP A 92 -16.35 -46.56 14.82
N LEU A 93 -15.36 -45.81 14.33
CA LEU A 93 -15.41 -45.15 13.03
C LEU A 93 -15.74 -46.13 11.89
N SER A 94 -15.20 -47.35 11.93
CA SER A 94 -15.54 -48.38 10.91
C SER A 94 -17.01 -48.74 10.94
N LYS A 95 -17.61 -48.78 12.14
CA LYS A 95 -19.01 -49.14 12.29
C LYS A 95 -19.92 -48.03 11.77
N VAL A 96 -19.58 -46.77 12.06
CA VAL A 96 -20.30 -45.60 11.51
C VAL A 96 -20.20 -45.59 9.97
N ALA A 97 -18.99 -45.72 9.43
CA ALA A 97 -18.73 -45.73 7.99
C ALA A 97 -19.52 -46.83 7.26
N SER A 98 -19.41 -48.07 7.74
CA SER A 98 -20.15 -49.21 7.16
C SER A 98 -21.67 -49.03 7.23
N THR A 99 -22.19 -48.43 8.30
CA THR A 99 -23.65 -48.24 8.46
C THR A 99 -24.18 -47.15 7.51
N LEU A 100 -23.41 -46.07 7.36
CA LEU A 100 -23.72 -44.99 6.43
C LEU A 100 -23.48 -45.39 4.96
N GLY A 101 -22.75 -46.47 4.70
CA GLY A 101 -22.31 -46.84 3.36
C GLY A 101 -21.26 -45.88 2.81
N LEU A 102 -20.34 -45.44 3.65
CA LEU A 102 -19.28 -44.48 3.33
C LEU A 102 -17.90 -45.10 3.57
N GLU A 103 -16.89 -44.58 2.86
CA GLU A 103 -15.49 -44.84 3.18
C GLU A 103 -15.10 -44.14 4.50
N ARG A 104 -14.15 -44.72 5.24
CA ARG A 104 -13.73 -44.16 6.55
C ARG A 104 -13.14 -42.77 6.42
N GLU A 105 -12.50 -42.49 5.29
CA GLU A 105 -11.83 -41.26 4.92
C GLU A 105 -12.82 -40.10 4.71
N ARG A 106 -14.10 -40.41 4.47
CA ARG A 106 -15.19 -39.43 4.33
C ARG A 106 -15.79 -39.00 5.66
N ILE A 107 -15.38 -39.64 6.75
CA ILE A 107 -15.90 -39.37 8.09
C ILE A 107 -14.78 -38.84 8.96
N GLU A 108 -14.93 -37.58 9.38
CA GLU A 108 -14.04 -36.93 10.31
C GLU A 108 -14.50 -37.13 11.76
N THR A 109 -13.53 -37.18 12.68
CA THR A 109 -13.79 -37.13 14.11
C THR A 109 -13.17 -35.86 14.69
N PRO A 110 -13.96 -34.92 15.26
CA PRO A 110 -13.44 -33.68 15.79
C PRO A 110 -12.36 -33.92 16.85
N LYS A 111 -11.16 -33.39 16.64
CA LYS A 111 -10.07 -33.44 17.64
C LYS A 111 -10.32 -32.36 18.69
N SER A 112 -10.38 -32.75 19.96
CA SER A 112 -10.66 -31.84 21.08
C SER A 112 -9.46 -30.93 21.41
N LYS A 113 -9.15 -29.94 20.55
CA LYS A 113 -8.36 -28.78 20.97
C LYS A 113 -9.34 -27.72 21.48
N GLY A 114 -9.30 -27.41 22.79
CA GLY A 114 -10.21 -26.44 23.43
C GLY A 114 -11.46 -27.04 24.11
N GLY A 115 -11.54 -28.37 24.22
CA GLY A 115 -12.63 -29.05 24.94
C GLY A 115 -13.84 -29.46 24.09
N ARG A 116 -14.78 -30.16 24.72
CA ARG A 116 -15.93 -30.78 24.05
C ARG A 116 -17.00 -29.78 23.61
N ALA A 117 -17.22 -28.70 24.35
CA ALA A 117 -18.23 -27.70 23.99
C ALA A 117 -17.82 -26.96 22.70
N TYR A 118 -16.55 -26.55 22.61
CA TYR A 118 -16.01 -25.82 21.47
C TYR A 118 -16.01 -26.63 20.17
N THR A 119 -15.78 -27.94 20.24
CA THR A 119 -15.86 -28.84 19.07
C THR A 119 -17.28 -29.00 18.54
N ARG A 120 -18.30 -29.05 19.41
CA ARG A 120 -19.71 -29.06 19.00
C ARG A 120 -20.09 -27.76 18.31
N ILE A 121 -19.69 -26.61 18.87
CA ILE A 121 -20.00 -25.30 18.32
C ILE A 121 -19.42 -25.13 16.92
N ASN A 122 -18.14 -25.47 16.73
CA ASN A 122 -17.49 -25.36 15.43
C ASN A 122 -18.09 -26.31 14.37
N ALA A 123 -18.44 -27.54 14.77
CA ALA A 123 -19.07 -28.52 13.90
C ALA A 123 -20.43 -28.04 13.38
N LEU A 124 -21.30 -27.58 14.29
CA LEU A 124 -22.63 -27.09 13.93
C LEU A 124 -22.57 -25.77 13.15
N ALA A 125 -21.65 -24.86 13.48
CA ALA A 125 -21.45 -23.62 12.74
C ALA A 125 -20.95 -23.84 11.30
N TYR A 126 -20.23 -24.94 11.07
CA TYR A 126 -19.67 -25.27 9.75
C TYR A 126 -20.77 -25.62 8.73
N LEU A 127 -21.87 -26.24 9.17
CA LEU A 127 -23.01 -26.61 8.32
C LEU A 127 -23.61 -25.42 7.55
N ILE A 128 -23.47 -24.20 8.07
CA ILE A 128 -23.97 -23.00 7.41
C ILE A 128 -22.87 -21.99 7.08
N HIS A 129 -21.61 -22.39 7.21
CA HIS A 129 -20.43 -21.53 7.06
C HIS A 129 -20.44 -20.26 7.93
N ALA A 130 -21.11 -20.26 9.09
CA ALA A 130 -21.35 -19.05 9.90
C ALA A 130 -20.08 -18.28 10.31
N LYS A 131 -18.95 -18.99 10.40
CA LYS A 131 -17.64 -18.45 10.82
C LYS A 131 -16.74 -18.01 9.67
N ASP A 132 -17.10 -18.36 8.43
CA ASP A 132 -16.27 -18.16 7.23
C ASP A 132 -17.04 -17.28 6.22
N LYS A 133 -16.97 -15.96 6.43
CA LYS A 133 -17.76 -14.97 5.68
C LYS A 133 -17.42 -14.90 4.20
N ASP A 134 -16.27 -15.45 3.80
CA ASP A 134 -15.84 -15.54 2.41
C ASP A 134 -16.61 -16.63 1.63
N LYS A 135 -17.25 -17.58 2.34
CA LYS A 135 -18.07 -18.66 1.76
C LYS A 135 -19.55 -18.29 1.72
N TYR A 136 -20.30 -18.95 0.83
CA TYR A 136 -21.75 -18.84 0.81
C TYR A 136 -22.35 -19.24 2.17
N GLN A 137 -23.17 -18.37 2.73
CA GLN A 137 -23.82 -18.57 4.03
C GLN A 137 -25.18 -19.24 3.81
N TYR A 138 -25.32 -20.50 4.23
CA TYR A 138 -26.60 -21.20 4.15
C TYR A 138 -27.54 -20.71 5.26
N PRO A 139 -28.86 -20.63 5.02
CA PRO A 139 -29.81 -20.29 6.06
C PRO A 139 -29.93 -21.45 7.06
N ALA A 140 -30.13 -21.12 8.34
CA ALA A 140 -30.29 -22.13 9.39
C ALA A 140 -31.49 -23.05 9.15
N SER A 141 -32.53 -22.55 8.48
CA SER A 141 -33.73 -23.30 8.08
C SER A 141 -33.47 -24.41 7.06
N ASP A 142 -32.31 -24.42 6.38
CA ASP A 142 -31.96 -25.48 5.42
C ASP A 142 -31.41 -26.74 6.10
N VAL A 143 -31.11 -26.65 7.40
CA VAL A 143 -30.56 -27.73 8.23
C VAL A 143 -31.69 -28.57 8.82
N GLU A 144 -31.69 -29.87 8.52
CA GLU A 144 -32.62 -30.84 9.10
C GLU A 144 -31.98 -31.49 10.33
N THR A 145 -32.71 -31.54 11.45
CA THR A 145 -32.22 -32.10 12.72
C THR A 145 -33.07 -33.25 13.26
N PHE A 146 -34.20 -33.56 12.64
CA PHE A 146 -35.17 -34.55 13.11
C PHE A 146 -35.59 -34.33 14.58
N ASP A 147 -35.81 -33.07 14.96
CA ASP A 147 -36.16 -32.61 16.31
C ASP A 147 -35.15 -32.98 17.41
N THR A 148 -33.93 -33.37 17.04
CA THR A 148 -32.87 -33.69 18.01
C THR A 148 -32.10 -32.45 18.46
N LEU A 149 -32.27 -31.32 17.77
CA LEU A 149 -31.64 -30.05 18.09
C LEU A 149 -32.49 -28.90 17.58
N ASP A 150 -32.76 -27.91 18.44
CA ASP A 150 -33.22 -26.59 18.01
C ASP A 150 -32.02 -25.82 17.42
N TYR A 151 -31.83 -25.97 16.12
CA TYR A 151 -30.67 -25.45 15.40
C TYR A 151 -30.69 -23.93 15.27
N GLU A 152 -31.87 -23.34 15.02
CA GLU A 152 -32.00 -21.89 14.91
C GLU A 152 -31.68 -21.19 16.23
N THR A 153 -32.22 -21.69 17.35
CA THR A 153 -31.89 -21.16 18.68
C THR A 153 -30.40 -21.32 18.96
N PHE A 154 -29.80 -22.45 18.59
CA PHE A 154 -28.37 -22.67 18.74
C PHE A 154 -27.53 -21.64 17.96
N ILE A 155 -27.86 -21.37 16.69
CA ILE A 155 -27.13 -20.37 15.88
C ILE A 155 -27.28 -18.97 16.47
N ASN A 156 -28.50 -18.57 16.85
CA ASN A 156 -28.77 -17.25 17.42
C ASN A 156 -28.00 -17.01 18.73
N GLN A 157 -27.89 -18.03 19.59
CA GLN A 157 -27.14 -17.93 20.85
C GLN A 157 -25.62 -17.77 20.65
N ASN A 158 -25.07 -18.14 19.49
CA ASN A 158 -23.62 -18.16 19.23
C ASN A 158 -23.18 -17.10 18.19
N ILE A 159 -24.09 -16.24 17.72
CA ILE A 159 -23.83 -15.31 16.61
C ILE A 159 -22.67 -14.35 16.89
N GLU A 160 -22.62 -13.77 18.10
CA GLU A 160 -21.55 -12.84 18.50
C GLU A 160 -20.17 -13.51 18.49
N ASP A 161 -20.09 -14.77 18.91
CA ASP A 161 -18.83 -15.51 18.94
C ASP A 161 -18.37 -15.88 17.53
N PHE A 162 -19.29 -16.11 16.60
CA PHE A 162 -18.99 -16.31 15.18
C PHE A 162 -18.43 -15.04 14.55
N GLU A 163 -19.02 -13.87 14.86
CA GLU A 163 -18.53 -12.57 14.39
C GLU A 163 -17.12 -12.24 14.90
N LYS A 164 -16.87 -12.44 16.21
CA LYS A 164 -15.54 -12.26 16.81
C LYS A 164 -14.48 -13.14 16.13
N TYR A 165 -14.84 -14.39 15.83
CA TYR A 165 -13.93 -15.33 15.16
C TYR A 165 -13.62 -14.89 13.72
N ALA A 166 -14.64 -14.50 12.96
CA ALA A 166 -14.46 -14.01 11.58
C ALA A 166 -13.56 -12.77 11.54
N ALA A 167 -13.75 -11.83 12.47
CA ALA A 167 -12.90 -10.64 12.60
C ALA A 167 -11.43 -11.01 12.91
N THR A 168 -11.20 -11.98 13.80
CA THR A 168 -9.86 -12.47 14.14
C THR A 168 -9.17 -13.11 12.93
N ARG A 169 -9.87 -13.99 12.21
CA ARG A 169 -9.35 -14.63 10.99
C ARG A 169 -9.02 -13.62 9.90
N LYS A 170 -9.83 -12.58 9.74
CA LYS A 170 -9.57 -11.49 8.79
C LYS A 170 -8.28 -10.74 9.17
N ARG A 171 -8.05 -10.48 10.46
CA ARG A 171 -6.80 -9.87 10.96
C ARG A 171 -5.58 -10.76 10.74
N GLU A 172 -5.68 -12.06 11.02
CA GLU A 172 -4.57 -13.01 10.81
C GLU A 172 -4.15 -13.11 9.33
N LYS A 173 -5.12 -13.26 8.40
CA LYS A 173 -4.84 -13.23 6.95
C LYS A 173 -4.21 -11.90 6.51
N SER A 174 -4.65 -10.80 7.12
CA SER A 174 -4.13 -9.45 6.90
C SER A 174 -2.69 -9.29 7.40
N ASP A 175 -2.31 -9.89 8.53
CA ASP A 175 -0.95 -9.83 9.07
C ASP A 175 0.07 -10.61 8.21
N GLU A 176 -0.30 -11.76 7.64
CA GLU A 176 0.56 -12.48 6.68
C GLU A 176 0.78 -11.69 5.38
N SER A 177 -0.20 -10.87 4.97
CA SER A 177 -0.06 -9.95 3.84
C SER A 177 0.81 -8.72 4.16
N LEU A 178 0.87 -8.30 5.43
CA LEU A 178 1.53 -7.07 5.85
C LEU A 178 3.01 -7.07 5.54
N ASP A 179 3.74 -8.16 5.83
CA ASP A 179 5.18 -8.23 5.58
C ASP A 179 5.51 -8.10 4.09
N LEU A 180 4.68 -8.69 3.22
CA LEU A 180 4.81 -8.54 1.78
C LEU A 180 4.57 -7.10 1.34
N ILE A 181 3.52 -6.46 1.87
CA ILE A 181 3.21 -5.05 1.57
C ILE A 181 4.32 -4.11 2.05
N LEU A 182 4.82 -4.30 3.27
CA LEU A 182 5.94 -3.50 3.80
C LEU A 182 7.21 -3.70 2.95
N SER A 183 7.47 -4.91 2.46
CA SER A 183 8.58 -5.15 1.53
C SER A 183 8.43 -4.38 0.22
N LYS A 184 7.21 -4.31 -0.35
CA LYS A 184 6.93 -3.50 -1.54
C LYS A 184 7.20 -2.01 -1.28
N VAL A 185 6.77 -1.49 -0.14
CA VAL A 185 7.05 -0.11 0.29
C VAL A 185 8.56 0.14 0.39
N GLN A 186 9.30 -0.76 1.05
CA GLN A 186 10.76 -0.61 1.22
C GLN A 186 11.55 -0.66 -0.09
N LYS A 187 10.98 -1.28 -1.14
CA LYS A 187 11.54 -1.30 -2.50
C LYS A 187 11.05 -0.13 -3.37
N GLY A 188 10.11 0.67 -2.87
CA GLY A 188 9.45 1.73 -3.62
C GLY A 188 8.54 1.22 -4.73
N GLU A 189 8.08 -0.03 -4.64
CA GLU A 189 7.06 -0.61 -5.53
C GLU A 189 5.64 -0.15 -5.15
N LEU A 190 5.50 0.44 -3.96
CA LEU A 190 4.25 0.97 -3.43
C LEU A 190 4.53 2.27 -2.66
N ASN A 191 3.91 3.38 -3.06
CA ASN A 191 4.09 4.70 -2.47
C ASN A 191 2.94 5.07 -1.51
N TYR A 192 3.06 6.21 -0.83
CA TYR A 192 2.08 6.66 0.16
C TYR A 192 0.69 6.93 -0.44
N LEU A 193 0.63 7.53 -1.63
CA LEU A 193 -0.65 7.83 -2.30
C LEU A 193 -1.36 6.55 -2.71
N GLU A 194 -0.64 5.60 -3.30
CA GLU A 194 -1.18 4.29 -3.69
C GLU A 194 -1.73 3.51 -2.48
N VAL A 195 -1.05 3.60 -1.33
CA VAL A 195 -1.56 3.01 -0.07
C VAL A 195 -2.82 3.70 0.42
N MET A 196 -2.96 5.01 0.22
CA MET A 196 -4.10 5.79 0.70
C MET A 196 -5.32 5.74 -0.24
N GLU A 197 -5.11 5.46 -1.53
CA GLU A 197 -6.16 5.34 -2.55
C GLU A 197 -6.84 3.96 -2.54
N ASP A 198 -6.18 2.93 -2.05
CA ASP A 198 -6.72 1.57 -1.94
C ASP A 198 -7.32 1.31 -0.54
N ASP A 199 -8.59 0.92 -0.47
CA ASP A 199 -9.31 0.73 0.80
C ASP A 199 -8.69 -0.36 1.71
N GLU A 200 -8.16 -1.44 1.13
CA GLU A 200 -7.56 -2.53 1.90
C GLU A 200 -6.18 -2.12 2.44
N LEU A 201 -5.36 -1.47 1.61
CA LEU A 201 -4.06 -0.94 2.01
C LEU A 201 -4.20 0.20 3.02
N ALA A 202 -5.19 1.08 2.86
CA ALA A 202 -5.48 2.15 3.80
C ALA A 202 -5.92 1.59 5.16
N PHE A 203 -6.74 0.55 5.16
CA PHE A 203 -7.12 -0.17 6.38
C PHE A 203 -5.90 -0.84 7.06
N LEU A 204 -5.04 -1.49 6.28
CA LEU A 204 -3.78 -2.06 6.76
C LEU A 204 -2.86 -0.98 7.37
N PHE A 205 -2.71 0.15 6.69
CA PHE A 205 -1.94 1.30 7.16
C PHE A 205 -2.50 1.83 8.47
N ALA A 206 -3.82 2.05 8.57
CA ALA A 206 -4.45 2.59 9.76
C ALA A 206 -4.17 1.75 11.03
N ASN A 207 -4.11 0.43 10.88
CA ASN A 207 -3.80 -0.51 11.96
C ASN A 207 -2.29 -0.72 12.20
N ASN A 208 -1.42 -0.33 11.26
CA ASN A 208 0.03 -0.59 11.30
C ASN A 208 0.88 0.66 10.99
N GLN A 209 0.40 1.86 11.34
CA GLN A 209 0.96 3.13 10.88
C GLN A 209 2.47 3.27 11.10
N GLN A 210 2.95 2.84 12.27
CA GLN A 210 4.38 2.94 12.60
C GLN A 210 5.23 2.13 11.60
N LYS A 211 4.86 0.87 11.33
CA LYS A 211 5.61 0.00 10.41
C LYS A 211 5.64 0.55 8.99
N PHE A 212 4.52 1.11 8.51
CA PHE A 212 4.48 1.76 7.20
C PHE A 212 5.36 3.00 7.16
N ARG A 213 5.26 3.88 8.16
CA ARG A 213 6.07 5.11 8.24
C ARG A 213 7.56 4.79 8.32
N GLU A 214 7.95 3.78 9.07
CA GLU A 214 9.33 3.28 9.14
C GLU A 214 9.80 2.74 7.78
N SER A 215 8.96 1.99 7.07
CA SER A 215 9.27 1.48 5.73
C SER A 215 9.43 2.60 4.68
N PHE A 216 8.55 3.62 4.68
CA PHE A 216 8.69 4.80 3.82
C PHE A 216 9.96 5.59 4.14
N ASN A 217 10.27 5.77 5.43
CA ASN A 217 11.50 6.42 5.87
C ASN A 217 12.74 5.65 5.43
N PHE A 218 12.75 4.32 5.59
CA PHE A 218 13.84 3.47 5.15
C PHE A 218 14.08 3.58 3.64
N PHE A 219 13.01 3.48 2.86
CA PHE A 219 13.09 3.65 1.40
C PHE A 219 13.73 5.00 1.05
N GLY A 220 13.20 6.09 1.63
CA GLY A 220 13.71 7.44 1.36
C GLY A 220 15.15 7.67 1.78
N GLU A 221 15.55 7.13 2.93
CA GLU A 221 16.95 7.20 3.39
C GLU A 221 17.88 6.44 2.43
N ARG A 222 17.49 5.22 2.03
CA ARG A 222 18.25 4.40 1.08
C ARG A 222 18.42 5.12 -0.27
N GLU A 223 17.33 5.63 -0.85
CA GLU A 223 17.37 6.33 -2.13
C GLU A 223 18.23 7.59 -2.05
N THR A 224 18.12 8.35 -0.97
CA THR A 224 18.93 9.54 -0.77
C THR A 224 20.42 9.21 -0.63
N VAL A 225 20.77 8.11 0.06
CA VAL A 225 22.17 7.63 0.15
C VAL A 225 22.73 7.25 -1.22
N LEU A 226 21.96 6.52 -2.03
CA LEU A 226 22.35 6.16 -3.39
C LEU A 226 22.52 7.40 -4.27
N ARG A 227 21.59 8.35 -4.17
CA ARG A 227 21.64 9.59 -4.93
C ARG A 227 22.80 10.49 -4.51
N LEU A 228 23.17 10.52 -3.23
CA LEU A 228 24.38 11.20 -2.77
C LEU A 228 25.65 10.58 -3.35
N LYS A 229 25.70 9.24 -3.48
CA LYS A 229 26.80 8.54 -4.13
C LYS A 229 26.91 8.92 -5.60
N ASP A 230 25.79 9.02 -6.30
CA ASP A 230 25.76 9.46 -7.70
C ASP A 230 26.17 10.92 -7.89
N LEU A 231 25.76 11.81 -6.98
CA LEU A 231 26.19 13.20 -6.97
C LEU A 231 27.71 13.31 -6.79
N LYS A 232 28.27 12.56 -5.83
CA LYS A 232 29.72 12.52 -5.58
C LYS A 232 30.52 12.00 -6.76
N LYS A 233 29.95 11.07 -7.54
CA LYS A 233 30.55 10.56 -8.78
C LYS A 233 30.39 11.51 -9.96
N GLY A 234 29.58 12.56 -9.82
CA GLY A 234 29.26 13.48 -10.91
C GLY A 234 28.34 12.87 -11.97
N ASN A 235 27.62 11.80 -11.64
CA ASN A 235 26.63 11.13 -12.51
C ASN A 235 25.45 12.05 -12.84
N TYR A 236 25.19 13.01 -11.97
CA TYR A 236 24.33 14.17 -12.24
C TYR A 236 24.88 15.37 -11.45
N GLN A 237 24.31 16.53 -11.68
CA GLN A 237 24.58 17.76 -10.95
C GLN A 237 23.27 18.27 -10.35
N LEU A 238 23.25 18.45 -9.03
CA LEU A 238 22.15 19.14 -8.37
C LEU A 238 21.97 20.50 -9.05
N THR A 239 20.72 20.82 -9.36
CA THR A 239 20.35 22.07 -10.02
C THR A 239 19.34 22.82 -9.18
N VAL A 240 19.64 24.08 -8.87
CA VAL A 240 18.71 25.00 -8.21
C VAL A 240 18.16 25.97 -9.24
N LEU A 241 16.86 25.91 -9.46
CA LEU A 241 16.08 26.82 -10.30
C LEU A 241 15.29 27.75 -9.40
N TYR A 242 15.60 29.04 -9.48
CA TYR A 242 14.91 30.10 -8.77
C TYR A 242 13.94 30.81 -9.70
N ILE A 243 12.69 31.01 -9.31
CA ILE A 243 11.65 31.65 -10.10
C ILE A 243 11.20 32.90 -9.37
N GLN A 244 11.49 34.07 -9.96
CA GLN A 244 11.18 35.39 -9.42
C GLN A 244 10.11 36.11 -10.24
N GLY A 245 9.52 37.15 -9.64
CA GLY A 245 8.51 38.00 -10.28
C GLY A 245 7.49 38.54 -9.27
N GLU A 246 6.71 39.52 -9.68
CA GLU A 246 5.73 40.18 -8.79
C GLU A 246 4.72 39.19 -8.16
N PRO A 247 4.15 39.49 -6.98
CA PRO A 247 3.06 38.72 -6.41
C PRO A 247 1.90 38.52 -7.41
N GLY A 248 1.36 37.31 -7.51
CA GLY A 248 0.24 37.01 -8.41
C GLY A 248 0.58 36.86 -9.89
N ILE A 249 1.85 36.97 -10.31
CA ILE A 249 2.23 36.90 -11.74
C ILE A 249 2.29 35.47 -12.33
N GLY A 250 2.08 34.43 -11.50
CA GLY A 250 2.06 33.03 -11.96
C GLY A 250 3.31 32.20 -11.68
N LYS A 251 4.19 32.59 -10.74
CA LYS A 251 5.41 31.86 -10.38
C LYS A 251 5.17 30.40 -9.99
N THR A 252 4.26 30.17 -9.04
CA THR A 252 3.87 28.84 -8.57
C THR A 252 3.28 27.99 -9.70
N HIS A 253 2.54 28.62 -10.62
CA HIS A 253 1.98 27.91 -11.77
C HIS A 253 3.08 27.42 -12.72
N LEU A 254 4.01 28.30 -13.10
CA LEU A 254 5.18 27.93 -13.92
C LEU A 254 6.04 26.85 -13.22
N ALA A 255 6.26 26.98 -11.92
CA ALA A 255 7.01 26.00 -11.13
C ALA A 255 6.39 24.60 -11.23
N ASN A 256 5.07 24.50 -11.05
CA ASN A 256 4.36 23.23 -11.13
C ASN A 256 4.43 22.62 -12.54
N GLU A 257 4.27 23.41 -13.60
CA GLU A 257 4.41 22.90 -14.99
C GLU A 257 5.81 22.34 -15.24
N LEU A 258 6.85 23.06 -14.82
CA LEU A 258 8.25 22.58 -14.91
C LEU A 258 8.46 21.29 -14.11
N ILE A 259 7.94 21.22 -12.88
CA ILE A 259 8.04 20.02 -12.04
C ILE A 259 7.38 18.84 -12.73
N LEU A 260 6.18 19.00 -13.29
CA LEU A 260 5.46 17.92 -13.98
C LEU A 260 6.25 17.36 -15.17
N GLU A 261 6.80 18.23 -16.02
CA GLU A 261 7.61 17.81 -17.17
C GLU A 261 8.94 17.16 -16.72
N VAL A 262 9.58 17.68 -15.67
CA VAL A 262 10.78 17.06 -15.10
C VAL A 262 10.47 15.69 -14.50
N SER A 263 9.40 15.58 -13.73
CA SER A 263 8.90 14.33 -13.15
C SER A 263 8.67 13.27 -14.23
N LYS A 264 8.02 13.65 -15.34
CA LYS A 264 7.80 12.77 -16.49
C LYS A 264 9.13 12.32 -17.10
N ARG A 265 10.04 13.25 -17.36
CA ARG A 265 11.34 12.96 -17.95
C ARG A 265 12.21 12.05 -17.08
N LEU A 266 12.17 12.23 -15.75
CA LEU A 266 12.86 11.36 -14.80
C LEU A 266 12.33 9.92 -14.89
N ARG A 267 11.00 9.74 -14.93
CA ARG A 267 10.38 8.41 -15.09
C ARG A 267 10.76 7.73 -16.40
N GLU A 268 10.80 8.46 -17.50
CA GLU A 268 11.28 7.94 -18.80
C GLU A 268 12.73 7.44 -18.75
N ASN A 269 13.54 7.93 -17.81
CA ASN A 269 14.92 7.53 -17.59
C ASN A 269 15.08 6.49 -16.46
N GLY A 270 14.00 5.82 -16.05
CA GLY A 270 14.02 4.78 -15.03
C GLY A 270 14.19 5.30 -13.60
N LEU A 271 13.97 6.59 -13.38
CA LEU A 271 13.97 7.21 -12.06
C LEU A 271 12.54 7.40 -11.55
N LYS A 272 12.36 7.81 -10.29
CA LYS A 272 11.03 7.92 -9.67
C LYS A 272 10.27 9.16 -10.13
N GLY A 273 10.96 10.29 -10.27
CA GLY A 273 10.35 11.56 -10.68
C GLY A 273 9.34 12.11 -9.69
N GLU A 274 9.34 11.66 -8.44
CA GLU A 274 8.49 12.22 -7.38
C GLU A 274 9.01 13.60 -6.94
N TYR A 275 8.10 14.48 -6.57
CA TYR A 275 8.42 15.79 -6.02
C TYR A 275 7.83 15.96 -4.62
N TYR A 276 8.51 16.76 -3.81
CA TYR A 276 8.09 17.07 -2.46
C TYR A 276 7.87 18.59 -2.30
N PRO A 277 6.63 19.04 -2.02
CA PRO A 277 6.34 20.43 -1.68
C PRO A 277 6.68 20.69 -0.20
N ALA A 278 7.72 21.48 0.04
CA ALA A 278 8.18 21.77 1.39
C ALA A 278 7.26 22.79 2.11
N SER A 279 6.94 22.51 3.37
CA SER A 279 6.20 23.43 4.22
C SER A 279 7.08 24.56 4.76
N SER A 280 6.48 25.71 5.09
CA SER A 280 7.21 26.84 5.69
C SER A 280 7.77 26.56 7.10
N LYS A 281 7.16 25.61 7.83
CA LYS A 281 7.62 25.14 9.14
C LYS A 281 7.97 23.66 9.05
N ASN A 282 9.13 23.29 9.58
CA ASN A 282 9.70 21.94 9.53
C ASN A 282 9.63 21.33 8.11
N PRO A 283 10.26 21.97 7.12
CA PRO A 283 10.07 21.67 5.70
C PRO A 283 10.28 20.21 5.36
N PHE A 284 11.12 19.46 6.06
CA PHE A 284 11.56 18.11 5.66
C PHE A 284 10.98 16.97 6.51
N ASP A 285 10.01 17.21 7.39
CA ASP A 285 9.44 16.15 8.25
C ASP A 285 8.88 14.97 7.44
N ASN A 286 8.22 15.27 6.32
CA ASN A 286 7.61 14.28 5.42
C ASN A 286 8.40 14.06 4.13
N TYR A 287 9.68 14.46 4.09
CA TYR A 287 10.55 14.14 2.97
C TYR A 287 10.93 12.65 3.04
N TYR A 288 10.59 11.92 1.98
CA TYR A 288 10.82 10.49 1.80
C TYR A 288 11.78 10.20 0.65
N GLY A 289 12.70 11.12 0.37
CA GLY A 289 13.75 10.88 -0.62
C GLY A 289 13.33 11.27 -2.03
N GLU A 290 12.34 12.13 -2.20
CA GLU A 290 11.85 12.60 -3.51
C GLU A 290 12.98 13.22 -4.34
N GLU A 291 12.86 13.15 -5.67
CA GLU A 291 13.92 13.61 -6.59
C GLU A 291 13.88 15.11 -6.84
N ILE A 292 12.71 15.73 -6.69
CA ILE A 292 12.49 17.15 -6.90
C ILE A 292 12.00 17.76 -5.60
N LEU A 293 12.61 18.88 -5.21
CA LEU A 293 12.19 19.65 -4.04
C LEU A 293 11.54 20.95 -4.51
N PHE A 294 10.32 21.20 -4.07
CA PHE A 294 9.60 22.43 -4.36
C PHE A 294 9.51 23.31 -3.12
N LEU A 295 10.15 24.48 -3.18
CA LEU A 295 10.21 25.48 -2.12
C LEU A 295 9.33 26.66 -2.52
N ASP A 296 8.02 26.55 -2.28
CA ASP A 296 7.07 27.56 -2.72
C ASP A 296 6.94 28.70 -1.69
N ASP A 297 7.28 29.93 -2.09
CA ASP A 297 7.18 31.15 -1.26
C ASP A 297 7.77 31.00 0.16
N LEU A 298 8.88 30.26 0.30
CA LEU A 298 9.62 30.20 1.55
C LEU A 298 10.21 31.57 1.90
N ARG A 299 10.19 31.89 3.20
CA ARG A 299 10.85 33.09 3.74
C ARG A 299 12.30 32.78 4.12
N GLU A 300 13.11 33.81 4.23
CA GLU A 300 14.53 33.68 4.55
C GLU A 300 14.77 32.98 5.90
N ASP A 301 13.86 33.19 6.85
CA ASP A 301 13.84 32.60 8.19
C ASP A 301 13.18 31.20 8.25
N SER A 302 12.70 30.66 7.12
CA SER A 302 12.13 29.30 7.06
C SER A 302 13.18 28.21 7.28
N LEU A 303 14.46 28.51 7.02
CA LEU A 303 15.60 27.65 7.30
C LEU A 303 16.70 28.45 7.99
N SER A 304 17.55 27.76 8.77
CA SER A 304 18.77 28.39 9.26
C SER A 304 19.70 28.74 8.11
N ALA A 305 20.55 29.75 8.28
CA ALA A 305 21.52 30.16 7.27
C ALA A 305 22.41 29.00 6.79
N SER A 306 22.82 28.12 7.72
CA SER A 306 23.60 26.92 7.41
C SER A 306 22.80 25.86 6.66
N ASP A 307 21.50 25.73 6.95
CA ASP A 307 20.64 24.74 6.32
C ASP A 307 20.36 25.12 4.86
N TRP A 308 20.17 26.41 4.55
CA TRP A 308 20.13 26.89 3.15
C TRP A 308 21.38 26.47 2.35
N LEU A 309 22.57 26.58 2.95
CA LEU A 309 23.83 26.19 2.29
C LEU A 309 23.92 24.68 2.07
N LYS A 310 23.53 23.88 3.07
CA LYS A 310 23.49 22.41 2.97
C LYS A 310 22.52 21.93 1.90
N LEU A 311 21.35 22.57 1.82
CA LEU A 311 20.30 22.19 0.88
C LEU A 311 20.75 22.36 -0.58
N PHE A 312 21.40 23.48 -0.88
CA PHE A 312 21.86 23.77 -2.23
C PHE A 312 23.22 23.15 -2.58
N ASP A 313 23.91 22.57 -1.59
CA ASP A 313 25.21 21.91 -1.76
C ASP A 313 25.39 20.76 -0.75
N PRO A 314 24.68 19.63 -0.97
CA PRO A 314 24.66 18.51 -0.03
C PRO A 314 25.96 17.69 -0.03
N LEU A 315 26.96 18.03 -0.86
CA LEU A 315 28.23 17.30 -0.92
C LEU A 315 29.03 17.41 0.38
N ASN A 316 28.98 18.57 1.03
CA ASN A 316 29.74 18.87 2.25
C ASN A 316 28.99 18.48 3.52
N SER A 317 27.66 18.61 3.53
CA SER A 317 26.78 18.15 4.60
C SER A 317 25.34 18.11 4.10
N ALA A 318 24.74 16.92 4.03
CA ALA A 318 23.40 16.70 3.50
C ALA A 318 22.32 16.49 4.57
N ARG A 319 22.70 16.47 5.87
CA ARG A 319 21.74 16.28 6.96
C ARG A 319 21.11 17.62 7.35
N MET A 320 19.82 17.72 7.09
CA MET A 320 18.96 18.87 7.37
C MET A 320 18.26 18.71 8.71
N SER A 321 18.00 19.82 9.40
CA SER A 321 17.21 19.84 10.62
C SER A 321 15.75 19.47 10.33
N ALA A 322 15.17 18.61 11.16
CA ALA A 322 13.76 18.23 11.13
C ALA A 322 13.29 17.90 12.55
N ARG A 323 11.97 17.90 12.78
CA ARG A 323 11.39 17.90 14.13
C ARG A 323 11.72 16.66 14.94
N TYR A 324 11.77 15.51 14.26
CA TYR A 324 11.95 14.21 14.92
C TYR A 324 13.40 13.71 14.83
N GLN A 325 14.00 13.77 13.63
CA GLN A 325 15.38 13.35 13.39
C GLN A 325 15.93 14.09 12.17
N ASN A 326 17.21 14.46 12.18
CA ASN A 326 17.84 15.11 11.03
C ASN A 326 17.77 14.23 9.77
N LYS A 327 17.18 14.78 8.70
CA LYS A 327 16.91 14.09 7.44
C LYS A 327 18.05 14.28 6.46
N LEU A 328 18.46 13.22 5.77
CA LEU A 328 19.33 13.35 4.61
C LEU A 328 18.47 13.88 3.46
N VAL A 329 18.81 15.04 2.88
CA VAL A 329 18.06 15.66 1.78
C VAL A 329 19.03 15.88 0.61
N VAL A 330 18.80 15.17 -0.48
CA VAL A 330 19.65 15.21 -1.67
C VAL A 330 18.75 15.11 -2.88
N PRO A 331 18.18 16.22 -3.39
CA PRO A 331 17.38 16.20 -4.60
C PRO A 331 18.27 16.30 -5.86
N ARG A 332 17.66 16.04 -7.02
CA ARG A 332 18.25 16.34 -8.34
C ARG A 332 17.97 17.78 -8.75
N LEU A 333 16.75 18.23 -8.52
CA LEU A 333 16.25 19.57 -8.84
C LEU A 333 15.64 20.20 -7.60
N ILE A 334 15.99 21.46 -7.35
CA ILE A 334 15.30 22.32 -6.39
C ILE A 334 14.64 23.42 -7.20
N VAL A 335 13.32 23.54 -7.09
CA VAL A 335 12.56 24.65 -7.65
C VAL A 335 12.15 25.54 -6.49
N MET A 336 12.53 26.82 -6.54
CA MET A 336 12.19 27.79 -5.51
C MET A 336 11.47 28.97 -6.14
N THR A 337 10.33 29.37 -5.58
CA THR A 337 9.63 30.58 -5.98
C THR A 337 9.82 31.67 -4.93
N ALA A 338 9.95 32.92 -5.39
CA ALA A 338 9.99 34.08 -4.50
C ALA A 338 9.56 35.33 -5.25
N TYR A 339 9.16 36.37 -4.54
CA TYR A 339 8.78 37.64 -5.17
C TYR A 339 9.97 38.59 -5.45
N MET A 340 11.15 38.25 -4.94
CA MET A 340 12.36 39.07 -5.03
C MET A 340 13.49 38.28 -5.67
N SER A 341 14.55 38.95 -6.09
CA SER A 341 15.72 38.28 -6.68
C SER A 341 16.55 37.48 -5.70
N PRO A 342 17.37 36.50 -6.16
CA PRO A 342 18.28 35.78 -5.28
C PRO A 342 19.18 36.71 -4.45
N LYS A 343 19.64 37.82 -5.03
CA LYS A 343 20.46 38.83 -4.33
C LYS A 343 19.67 39.50 -3.19
N GLN A 344 18.41 39.85 -3.45
CA GLN A 344 17.54 40.46 -2.45
C GLN A 344 17.19 39.48 -1.33
N PHE A 345 16.80 38.25 -1.70
CA PHE A 345 16.39 37.21 -0.76
C PHE A 345 17.54 36.83 0.16
N PHE A 346 18.64 36.33 -0.39
CA PHE A 346 19.77 35.90 0.43
C PHE A 346 20.53 37.09 1.05
N GLY A 347 20.36 38.30 0.52
CA GLY A 347 20.89 39.52 1.10
C GLY A 347 20.33 39.84 2.49
N ASN A 348 19.13 39.35 2.79
CA ASN A 348 18.51 39.47 4.12
C ASN A 348 19.11 38.49 5.15
N ILE A 349 19.83 37.45 4.72
CA ILE A 349 20.52 36.51 5.61
C ILE A 349 21.91 37.04 5.93
N LYS A 350 22.07 37.63 7.12
CA LYS A 350 23.28 38.38 7.50
C LYS A 350 24.43 37.52 8.02
N THR A 351 24.13 36.32 8.50
CA THR A 351 25.09 35.46 9.20
C THR A 351 26.06 34.73 8.27
N GLU A 352 25.88 34.83 6.95
CA GLU A 352 26.70 34.18 5.93
C GLU A 352 27.03 35.17 4.80
N ASP A 353 28.10 34.88 4.05
CA ASP A 353 28.45 35.65 2.85
C ASP A 353 27.43 35.39 1.74
N LEU A 354 26.83 36.46 1.19
CA LEU A 354 25.85 36.41 0.10
C LEU A 354 26.34 35.58 -1.10
N ASN A 355 27.64 35.67 -1.41
CA ASN A 355 28.23 34.92 -2.52
C ASN A 355 28.14 33.40 -2.36
N GLN A 356 28.04 32.90 -1.13
CA GLN A 356 27.85 31.48 -0.86
C GLN A 356 26.50 31.00 -1.37
N TYR A 357 25.44 31.80 -1.25
CA TYR A 357 24.12 31.45 -1.77
C TYR A 357 24.05 31.63 -3.28
N LEU A 358 24.50 32.78 -3.79
CA LEU A 358 24.39 33.12 -5.20
C LEU A 358 25.03 32.08 -6.11
N ARG A 359 26.25 31.62 -5.78
CA ARG A 359 26.97 30.62 -6.59
C ARG A 359 26.28 29.24 -6.67
N ARG A 360 25.29 28.99 -5.80
CA ARG A 360 24.57 27.71 -5.71
C ARG A 360 23.20 27.74 -6.37
N VAL A 361 22.66 28.93 -6.64
CA VAL A 361 21.47 29.10 -7.46
C VAL A 361 21.91 29.08 -8.92
N ASN A 362 21.66 27.97 -9.63
CA ASN A 362 22.21 27.77 -10.97
C ASN A 362 21.51 28.64 -12.02
N PHE A 363 20.18 28.69 -11.93
CA PHE A 363 19.35 29.43 -12.86
C PHE A 363 18.36 30.31 -12.11
N SER A 364 18.16 31.53 -12.61
CA SER A 364 17.15 32.47 -12.15
C SER A 364 16.21 32.78 -13.31
N THR A 365 14.96 32.38 -13.18
CA THR A 365 13.88 32.70 -14.12
C THR A 365 13.09 33.89 -13.61
N GLU A 366 12.79 34.86 -14.46
CA GLU A 366 11.91 35.98 -14.13
C GLU A 366 10.64 35.93 -14.98
N ILE A 367 9.51 36.14 -14.30
CA ILE A 367 8.23 36.42 -14.95
C ILE A 367 7.96 37.91 -14.76
N ALA A 368 7.85 38.64 -15.86
CA ALA A 368 7.58 40.07 -15.87
C ALA A 368 6.44 40.42 -16.82
N LYS A 369 5.72 41.50 -16.53
CA LYS A 369 4.80 42.14 -17.47
C LYS A 369 5.48 43.35 -18.06
N LYS A 370 5.41 43.51 -19.38
CA LYS A 370 5.94 44.72 -20.02
C LYS A 370 5.05 45.91 -19.63
N HIS A 371 5.67 47.03 -19.25
CA HIS A 371 4.94 48.22 -18.81
C HIS A 371 3.95 48.68 -19.90
N GLY A 372 2.65 48.66 -19.60
CA GLY A 372 1.58 49.06 -20.52
C GLY A 372 1.08 47.99 -21.50
N MET A 373 1.49 46.71 -21.38
CA MET A 373 0.96 45.59 -22.16
C MET A 373 0.49 44.45 -21.24
N GLU A 374 -0.50 43.66 -21.67
CA GLU A 374 -0.94 42.45 -20.94
C GLU A 374 0.04 41.27 -21.10
N ASP A 375 0.96 41.36 -22.07
CA ASP A 375 1.83 40.25 -22.43
C ASP A 375 2.84 39.93 -21.33
N THR A 376 2.84 38.66 -20.94
CA THR A 376 3.77 38.10 -19.96
C THR A 376 5.06 37.68 -20.66
N PHE A 377 6.19 37.97 -20.03
CA PHE A 377 7.52 37.68 -20.54
C PHE A 377 8.26 36.77 -19.56
N TYR A 378 8.92 35.76 -20.11
CA TYR A 378 9.71 34.80 -19.36
C TYR A 378 11.17 34.96 -19.77
N SER A 379 12.06 35.20 -18.81
CA SER A 379 13.50 35.21 -19.04
C SER A 379 14.19 34.22 -18.11
N VAL A 380 15.34 33.71 -18.54
CA VAL A 380 16.20 32.91 -17.67
C VAL A 380 17.65 33.36 -17.79
N SER A 381 18.31 33.40 -16.65
CA SER A 381 19.69 33.82 -16.50
C SER A 381 20.47 32.74 -15.73
N GLU A 382 21.73 32.54 -16.07
CA GLU A 382 22.63 31.59 -15.40
C GLU A 382 23.58 32.32 -14.47
N VAL A 383 23.90 31.72 -13.32
CA VAL A 383 24.95 32.25 -12.46
C VAL A 383 26.33 32.17 -13.13
N LYS A 384 27.05 33.30 -13.14
CA LYS A 384 28.43 33.42 -13.62
C LYS A 384 29.29 34.11 -12.58
N LYS A 385 30.58 33.76 -12.59
CA LYS A 385 31.58 34.48 -11.77
C LYS A 385 31.76 35.88 -12.36
N ASN A 386 31.47 36.88 -11.55
CA ASN A 386 31.58 38.28 -11.93
C ASN A 386 33.06 38.66 -12.12
N LYS A 387 33.37 39.36 -13.20
CA LYS A 387 34.72 39.89 -13.49
C LYS A 387 34.90 41.34 -13.03
N ALA A 388 33.80 42.01 -12.66
CA ALA A 388 33.79 43.41 -12.22
C ALA A 388 33.54 43.53 -10.71
N ASN A 389 33.97 44.64 -10.10
CA ASN A 389 33.70 44.99 -8.71
C ASN A 389 32.27 45.52 -8.58
N ASP A 390 31.29 44.62 -8.64
CA ASP A 390 29.89 44.95 -8.42
C ASP A 390 29.57 44.85 -6.91
N HIS A 391 28.67 45.70 -6.42
CA HIS A 391 28.38 45.80 -4.99
C HIS A 391 26.89 45.67 -4.71
N TYR A 392 26.55 44.97 -3.63
CA TYR A 392 25.19 44.90 -3.11
C TYR A 392 25.11 45.61 -1.76
N GLN A 393 24.24 46.61 -1.68
CA GLN A 393 23.93 47.29 -0.42
C GLN A 393 22.78 46.57 0.28
N ARG A 394 23.05 46.06 1.49
CA ARG A 394 22.04 45.46 2.36
C ARG A 394 21.14 46.53 2.96
N SER A 395 19.99 46.10 3.46
CA SER A 395 18.99 46.97 4.12
C SER A 395 19.50 47.69 5.37
N ASP A 396 20.56 47.19 6.01
CA ASP A 396 21.23 47.85 7.14
C ASP A 396 22.35 48.81 6.74
N GLY A 397 22.51 49.07 5.44
CA GLY A 397 23.53 49.97 4.89
C GLY A 397 24.90 49.33 4.68
N SER A 398 25.11 48.07 5.10
CA SER A 398 26.37 47.36 4.81
C SER A 398 26.48 47.00 3.33
N SER A 399 27.71 46.99 2.79
CA SER A 399 27.98 46.66 1.38
C SER A 399 28.74 45.34 1.27
N VAL A 400 28.34 44.49 0.33
CA VAL A 400 28.97 43.21 0.02
C VAL A 400 29.44 43.23 -1.43
N VAL A 401 30.70 42.83 -1.66
CA VAL A 401 31.23 42.64 -3.02
C VAL A 401 30.59 41.41 -3.65
N LEU A 402 30.04 41.56 -4.85
CA LEU A 402 29.41 40.47 -5.60
C LEU A 402 30.41 39.81 -6.55
N ASN A 403 30.87 38.62 -6.17
CA ASN A 403 31.71 37.76 -6.98
C ASN A 403 30.90 36.92 -7.99
N PHE A 404 29.57 36.91 -7.87
CA PHE A 404 28.67 36.18 -8.74
C PHE A 404 27.51 37.08 -9.18
N ASN A 405 27.15 36.98 -10.46
CA ASN A 405 25.98 37.64 -11.04
C ASN A 405 25.21 36.65 -11.91
N TYR A 406 24.02 37.04 -12.36
CA TYR A 406 23.24 36.28 -13.33
C TYR A 406 23.37 36.93 -14.70
N GLU A 407 23.82 36.17 -15.68
CA GLU A 407 23.90 36.59 -17.08
C GLU A 407 22.71 36.01 -17.84
N ASP A 408 22.02 36.84 -18.61
CA ASP A 408 20.84 36.43 -19.37
C ASP A 408 21.20 35.39 -20.43
N LEU A 409 20.45 34.30 -20.47
CA LEU A 409 20.59 33.26 -21.48
C LEU A 409 19.67 33.54 -22.66
N TYR A 410 18.37 33.63 -22.38
CA TYR A 410 17.35 33.94 -23.38
C TYR A 410 16.04 34.34 -22.69
N SER A 411 15.08 34.75 -23.51
CA SER A 411 13.72 35.03 -23.10
C SER A 411 12.71 34.70 -24.18
N SER A 412 11.45 34.50 -23.80
CA SER A 412 10.34 34.27 -24.73
C SER A 412 9.02 34.82 -24.17
N GLN A 413 8.12 35.17 -25.08
CA GLN A 413 6.72 35.48 -24.80
C GLN A 413 5.83 34.22 -24.85
N ASN A 414 6.33 33.14 -25.46
CA ASN A 414 5.65 31.86 -25.50
C ASN A 414 6.14 31.00 -24.33
N LYS A 415 5.24 30.75 -23.37
CA LYS A 415 5.52 29.96 -22.17
C LYS A 415 5.98 28.54 -22.49
N ASP A 416 5.36 27.89 -23.47
CA ASP A 416 5.67 26.49 -23.81
C ASP A 416 7.04 26.38 -24.48
N GLU A 417 7.37 27.34 -25.36
CA GLU A 417 8.71 27.45 -25.94
C GLU A 417 9.76 27.70 -24.86
N PHE A 418 9.47 28.60 -23.92
CA PHE A 418 10.33 28.89 -22.77
C PHE A 418 10.57 27.64 -21.93
N ILE A 419 9.52 26.93 -21.52
CA ILE A 419 9.62 25.71 -20.72
C ILE A 419 10.45 24.66 -21.47
N THR A 420 10.13 24.41 -22.73
CA THR A 420 10.82 23.40 -23.55
C THR A 420 12.31 23.69 -23.64
N LYS A 421 12.68 24.92 -23.99
CA LYS A 421 14.07 25.32 -24.13
C LYS A 421 14.82 25.30 -22.80
N LEU A 422 14.19 25.76 -21.71
CA LEU A 422 14.78 25.74 -20.37
C LEU A 422 15.12 24.30 -19.96
N LEU A 423 14.17 23.39 -20.15
CA LEU A 423 14.30 22.02 -19.73
C LEU A 423 15.35 21.28 -20.57
N GLU A 424 15.26 21.32 -21.90
CA GLU A 424 16.14 20.56 -22.79
C GLU A 424 17.58 21.06 -22.79
N GLU A 425 17.80 22.38 -22.82
CA GLU A 425 19.16 22.94 -22.97
C GLU A 425 19.89 23.08 -21.62
N TYR A 426 19.17 23.31 -20.52
CA TYR A 426 19.79 23.76 -19.27
C TYR A 426 19.51 22.86 -18.06
N ILE A 427 18.30 22.32 -17.90
CA ILE A 427 17.95 21.51 -16.73
C ILE A 427 18.29 20.03 -16.93
N TYR A 428 17.73 19.38 -17.96
CA TYR A 428 17.91 17.94 -18.21
C TYR A 428 19.37 17.51 -18.33
N PRO A 429 20.28 18.25 -19.02
CA PRO A 429 21.68 17.87 -19.12
C PRO A 429 22.41 17.78 -17.78
N ARG A 430 21.88 18.45 -16.74
CA ARG A 430 22.44 18.47 -15.40
C ARG A 430 21.83 17.39 -14.51
N ILE A 431 20.50 17.27 -14.50
CA ILE A 431 19.79 16.47 -13.49
C ILE A 431 19.63 14.99 -13.88
N LEU A 432 19.66 14.67 -15.18
CA LEU A 432 19.57 13.31 -15.66
C LEU A 432 20.90 12.56 -15.48
N PRO A 433 20.88 11.23 -15.32
CA PRO A 433 22.08 10.43 -15.29
C PRO A 433 22.88 10.63 -16.58
N LYS A 434 24.16 10.99 -16.47
CA LYS A 434 25.08 10.98 -17.60
C LYS A 434 25.18 9.54 -18.12
N LYS A 435 24.91 9.34 -19.41
CA LYS A 435 25.15 8.03 -20.05
C LYS A 435 26.61 7.65 -19.80
N ALA A 436 26.82 6.45 -19.25
CA ALA A 436 28.17 5.89 -19.19
C ALA A 436 28.71 5.88 -20.62
N LYS A 437 29.92 6.43 -20.84
CA LYS A 437 30.64 6.09 -22.06
C LYS A 437 30.84 4.59 -22.01
N ASP A 438 30.31 3.85 -22.99
CA ASP A 438 30.63 2.44 -23.14
C ASP A 438 32.16 2.32 -23.23
N VAL A 439 32.77 1.81 -22.17
CA VAL A 439 34.18 1.40 -22.19
C VAL A 439 34.20 -0.01 -22.79
N THR A 440 33.77 -0.11 -24.03
CA THR A 440 33.99 -1.28 -24.89
C THR A 440 34.40 -0.77 -26.27
N ASN A 441 35.64 -0.28 -26.33
CA ASN A 441 36.52 -0.31 -27.50
C ASN A 441 37.81 0.41 -27.10
N ASP A 442 38.75 -0.37 -26.58
CA ASP A 442 40.19 -0.25 -26.84
C ASP A 442 40.81 -1.66 -26.75
#